data_AF-A0A7S1WJC1-F1
#
_entry.id   AF-A0A7S1WJC1-F1
#
_cell.length_a   1.000
_cell.length_b   1.000
_cell.length_c   1.000
_cell.angle_alpha   90.00
_cell.angle_beta   90.00
_cell.angle_gamma   90.00
#
_symmetry.space_group_name_H-M   'P 1'
#
loop_
_entity.id
_entity.type
_entity.pdbx_description
1 polymer ?
#
loop_
_entity_poly.entity_id
_entity_poly.type
_entity_poly.pdbx_seq_one_letter_code
_entity_poly.pdbx_strand_id
1 'polypeptide(L)'
;GEDVLDLPDPFDIPRFEEEEGQKEIAAVANRDYAGSVANSDDAGSVANLDYAGSIADVSMICGGPEIWNLLTASSTVTSVQNIKWAKMEAIEGDYLRAQELKVRELGLEIESLAGLIAQKEAEQHVKYTSPEQNQKLIEAALGPDSFGGLGVAQQSGCGSVGGAVRAPRRAFRKSEGLFEAAAEQLFQGQHFRLDGDDFLATCSKLLPQENERSYCAQLCQRFKDTAQRFSDSSVGETTGNLDELLMKREEKEEALVKAKAQSAECSRAWGGISLLRTHIEKLKGEMDERFTILQDAEMALDDAQWELADLDDNLKEEEQLLNSALESLAKAGGKTEKARSDLEAVTLLEKGVQQLLDNMGEPLRTGRAQFEAAKLADKMAVDLKTAVSGVMVKMELLYEAAVAEPLAKLGLGTESDLESPSLFAPDPAGTHAGGLLASSVENLGKYCSDTAKPAFAAVSDQVDLAPLCEVGEAGKVMAGLNEAVLSRRDHIKKDLLWVKSWMNPYRDNKKMTKERAEELVQMGEPKGFQEIISVYKTTQFFKYLKDWRHGGPHLTLLAQLKDVLQKLEESLKQMEAQIASLKQELAGLTAAREKAVNELE
;
A
#
# COMPACT_ATOMS: atom_id res chain seq x y z
N GLY A 1 -45.99 -30.96 8.51
CA GLY A 1 -45.25 -30.67 9.74
C GLY A 1 -43.83 -30.50 9.32
N GLU A 2 -43.40 -29.26 9.16
CA GLU A 2 -42.03 -28.83 8.97
C GLU A 2 -42.06 -27.31 9.24
N ASP A 3 -41.51 -26.93 10.39
CA ASP A 3 -41.42 -25.57 10.88
C ASP A 3 -40.36 -24.82 10.08
N VAL A 4 -40.78 -23.80 9.33
CA VAL A 4 -39.87 -22.81 8.73
C VAL A 4 -39.47 -21.84 9.84
N LEU A 5 -38.23 -21.96 10.31
CA LEU A 5 -37.61 -20.99 11.19
C LEU A 5 -37.33 -19.70 10.42
N ASP A 6 -38.20 -18.70 10.59
CA ASP A 6 -37.91 -17.30 10.25
C ASP A 6 -36.72 -16.82 11.11
N LEU A 7 -35.54 -16.74 10.50
CA LEU A 7 -34.39 -16.04 11.08
C LEU A 7 -34.58 -14.53 10.84
N PRO A 8 -34.45 -13.68 11.86
CA PRO A 8 -34.57 -12.23 11.68
C PRO A 8 -33.40 -11.68 10.86
N ASP A 9 -33.71 -10.67 10.04
CA ASP A 9 -32.74 -9.91 9.24
C ASP A 9 -31.66 -9.31 10.16
N PRO A 10 -30.37 -9.67 10.02
CA PRO A 10 -29.30 -9.21 10.90
C PRO A 10 -28.92 -7.73 10.72
N PHE A 11 -29.67 -6.97 9.92
CA PHE A 11 -29.40 -5.55 9.62
C PHE A 11 -30.51 -4.57 10.00
N ASP A 12 -31.45 -4.97 10.86
CA ASP A 12 -32.35 -4.00 11.51
C ASP A 12 -31.61 -3.31 12.67
N ILE A 13 -30.73 -2.37 12.32
CA ILE A 13 -29.96 -1.54 13.25
C ILE A 13 -30.81 -0.30 13.57
N PRO A 14 -30.99 0.08 14.86
CA PRO A 14 -31.68 1.32 15.20
C PRO A 14 -30.93 2.50 14.58
N ARG A 15 -31.66 3.41 13.91
CA ARG A 15 -31.16 4.74 13.58
C ARG A 15 -30.66 5.40 14.87
N PHE A 16 -29.35 5.42 15.08
CA PHE A 16 -28.74 6.33 16.03
C PHE A 16 -28.81 7.74 15.43
N GLU A 17 -29.39 8.66 16.18
CA GLU A 17 -29.48 10.08 15.86
C GLU A 17 -28.05 10.67 15.80
N GLU A 18 -27.45 10.69 14.61
CA GLU A 18 -26.14 11.29 14.31
C GLU A 18 -26.16 12.84 14.30
N GLU A 19 -27.32 13.48 14.53
CA GLU A 19 -27.47 14.94 14.42
C GLU A 19 -26.98 15.75 15.63
N GLU A 20 -26.84 15.18 16.83
CA GLU A 20 -26.34 15.92 18.00
C GLU A 20 -24.81 15.92 18.11
N GLY A 21 -24.14 14.80 17.78
CA GLY A 21 -22.67 14.71 17.82
C GLY A 21 -21.95 15.56 16.75
N GLN A 22 -22.55 15.73 15.57
CA GLN A 22 -21.97 16.58 14.52
C GLN A 22 -22.17 18.09 14.78
N LYS A 23 -23.22 18.48 15.52
CA LYS A 23 -23.47 19.88 15.90
C LYS A 23 -22.57 20.35 17.05
N GLU A 24 -22.23 19.48 18.00
CA GLU A 24 -21.29 19.82 19.08
C GLU A 24 -19.85 19.96 18.58
N ILE A 25 -19.41 19.13 17.64
CA ILE A 25 -18.04 19.21 17.07
C ILE A 25 -17.89 20.44 16.16
N ALA A 26 -18.92 20.79 15.38
CA ALA A 26 -18.92 22.03 14.57
C ALA A 26 -18.99 23.31 15.43
N ALA A 27 -19.63 23.26 16.61
CA ALA A 27 -19.70 24.38 17.53
C ALA A 27 -18.39 24.61 18.31
N VAL A 28 -17.65 23.55 18.63
CA VAL A 28 -16.31 23.65 19.25
C VAL A 28 -15.27 24.14 18.24
N ALA A 29 -15.30 23.63 17.00
CA ALA A 29 -14.39 24.08 15.94
C ALA A 29 -14.56 25.57 15.58
N ASN A 30 -15.78 26.11 15.58
CA ASN A 30 -16.02 27.53 15.30
C ASN A 30 -15.70 28.47 16.48
N ARG A 31 -15.67 27.97 17.72
CA ARG A 31 -15.40 28.79 18.91
C ARG A 31 -13.90 28.98 19.14
N ASP A 32 -13.09 27.99 18.80
CA ASP A 32 -11.62 28.08 18.93
C ASP A 32 -10.96 28.78 17.73
N TYR A 33 -11.58 28.75 16.54
CA TYR A 33 -11.09 29.48 15.36
C TYR A 33 -11.34 31.00 15.44
N ALA A 34 -12.39 31.44 16.13
CA ALA A 34 -12.67 32.87 16.33
C ALA A 34 -11.77 33.52 17.40
N GLY A 35 -11.18 32.72 18.31
CA GLY A 35 -10.30 33.20 19.37
C GLY A 35 -8.86 33.45 18.94
N SER A 36 -8.37 32.78 17.87
CA SER A 36 -6.97 32.86 17.43
C SER A 36 -6.72 33.85 16.29
N VAL A 37 -7.77 34.40 15.65
CA VAL A 37 -7.65 35.30 14.48
C VAL A 37 -7.75 36.79 14.85
N ALA A 38 -7.84 37.13 16.14
CA ALA A 38 -8.02 38.53 16.57
C ALA A 38 -6.70 39.32 16.79
N ASN A 39 -5.51 38.74 16.60
CA ASN A 39 -4.25 39.47 16.78
C ASN A 39 -3.13 38.94 15.86
N SER A 40 -3.18 39.26 14.57
CA SER A 40 -1.98 39.48 13.76
C SER A 40 -2.37 40.09 12.42
N ASP A 41 -2.30 41.42 12.34
CA ASP A 41 -2.19 42.14 11.08
C ASP A 41 -0.81 41.85 10.49
N ASP A 42 -0.68 40.74 9.76
CA ASP A 42 0.40 40.60 8.78
C ASP A 42 -0.09 39.77 7.60
N ALA A 43 -0.60 40.50 6.61
CA ALA A 43 -0.93 39.99 5.30
C ALA A 43 0.36 39.67 4.54
N GLY A 44 0.75 38.40 4.50
CA GLY A 44 1.91 37.96 3.73
C GLY A 44 2.01 36.45 3.59
N SER A 45 1.52 35.93 2.46
CA SER A 45 1.94 34.65 1.89
C SER A 45 1.63 33.38 2.73
N VAL A 46 0.35 33.03 2.85
CA VAL A 46 -0.02 31.61 2.99
C VAL A 46 0.13 31.00 1.59
N ALA A 47 1.11 30.13 1.42
CA ALA A 47 1.25 29.32 0.22
C ALA A 47 -0.07 28.56 0.01
N ASN A 48 -0.76 28.87 -1.08
CA ASN A 48 -1.78 28.00 -1.64
C ASN A 48 -1.13 26.63 -1.85
N LEU A 49 -1.44 25.67 -0.99
CA LEU A 49 -1.42 24.27 -1.36
C LEU A 49 -2.48 24.14 -2.45
N ASP A 50 -2.03 24.29 -3.70
CA ASP A 50 -2.77 23.92 -4.91
C ASP A 50 -3.10 22.42 -4.82
N TYR A 51 -4.15 22.09 -4.07
CA TYR A 51 -4.83 20.80 -4.11
C TYR A 51 -5.76 20.78 -5.33
N ALA A 52 -5.18 21.10 -6.48
CA ALA A 52 -5.67 20.81 -7.82
C ALA A 52 -4.77 19.71 -8.42
N GLY A 53 -4.42 18.71 -7.60
CA GLY A 53 -3.87 17.45 -8.08
C GLY A 53 -4.90 16.83 -9.03
N SER A 54 -4.69 17.06 -10.31
CA SER A 54 -5.58 16.61 -11.36
C SER A 54 -5.79 15.10 -11.26
N ILE A 55 -6.96 14.64 -11.71
CA ILE A 55 -7.34 13.23 -11.91
C ILE A 55 -6.29 12.43 -12.73
N ALA A 56 -5.26 13.09 -13.30
CA ALA A 56 -4.13 12.44 -13.97
C ALA A 56 -3.24 11.58 -13.04
N ASP A 57 -3.08 11.93 -11.75
CA ASP A 57 -2.30 11.09 -10.81
C ASP A 57 -3.06 9.84 -10.33
N VAL A 58 -4.38 9.79 -10.55
CA VAL A 58 -5.28 8.67 -10.20
C VAL A 58 -5.07 7.44 -11.12
N SER A 59 -4.03 7.46 -11.95
CA SER A 59 -3.77 6.44 -12.98
C SER A 59 -2.52 5.61 -12.72
N MET A 60 -1.74 5.87 -11.66
CA MET A 60 -0.46 5.17 -11.47
C MET A 60 -0.63 3.86 -10.71
N ILE A 61 -0.37 2.74 -11.36
CA ILE A 61 -0.29 1.42 -10.71
C ILE A 61 1.13 0.91 -10.94
N CYS A 62 1.82 0.55 -9.84
CA CYS A 62 3.23 0.18 -9.89
C CYS A 62 4.09 1.26 -10.57
N GLY A 63 3.87 2.52 -10.18
CA GLY A 63 4.71 3.66 -10.59
C GLY A 63 4.49 4.19 -12.01
N GLY A 64 3.47 3.74 -12.73
CA GLY A 64 3.18 4.25 -14.08
C GLY A 64 1.72 4.09 -14.51
N PRO A 65 1.27 4.89 -15.51
CA PRO A 65 -0.10 4.87 -16.00
C PRO A 65 -0.39 3.70 -16.95
N GLU A 66 0.60 2.90 -17.33
CA GLU A 66 0.46 1.88 -18.36
C GLU A 66 -0.52 0.78 -17.98
N ILE A 67 -0.45 0.25 -16.75
CA ILE A 67 -1.36 -0.79 -16.26
C ILE A 67 -2.79 -0.24 -16.23
N TRP A 68 -2.97 0.98 -15.70
CA TRP A 68 -4.27 1.65 -15.70
C TRP A 68 -4.84 1.82 -17.10
N ASN A 69 -4.04 2.30 -18.04
CA ASN A 69 -4.46 2.49 -19.43
C ASN A 69 -4.85 1.16 -20.09
N LEU A 70 -4.15 0.06 -19.78
CA LEU A 70 -4.49 -1.27 -20.27
C LEU A 70 -5.81 -1.79 -19.69
N LEU A 71 -6.14 -1.46 -18.44
CA LEU A 71 -7.39 -1.86 -17.77
C LEU A 71 -8.57 -0.98 -18.19
N THR A 72 -8.34 0.32 -18.40
CA THR A 72 -9.39 1.30 -18.68
C THR A 72 -9.67 1.52 -20.16
N ALA A 73 -8.73 1.17 -21.05
CA ALA A 73 -8.98 1.15 -22.50
C ALA A 73 -10.15 0.23 -22.90
N SER A 74 -10.46 -0.77 -22.07
CA SER A 74 -11.56 -1.70 -22.30
C SER A 74 -12.89 -1.12 -21.84
N SER A 75 -13.72 -0.67 -22.78
CA SER A 75 -15.09 -0.15 -22.53
C SER A 75 -16.20 -1.14 -22.88
N THR A 76 -15.86 -2.29 -23.48
CA THR A 76 -16.81 -3.32 -23.93
C THR A 76 -16.52 -4.65 -23.27
N VAL A 77 -17.52 -5.54 -23.18
CA VAL A 77 -17.33 -6.91 -22.64
C VAL A 77 -16.22 -7.64 -23.39
N THR A 78 -16.21 -7.58 -24.72
CA THR A 78 -15.17 -8.20 -25.55
C THR A 78 -13.77 -7.64 -25.27
N SER A 79 -13.65 -6.33 -25.02
CA SER A 79 -12.34 -5.75 -24.68
C SER A 79 -11.89 -6.12 -23.26
N VAL A 80 -12.81 -6.29 -22.31
CA VAL A 80 -12.52 -6.80 -20.96
C VAL A 80 -12.00 -8.24 -21.01
N GLN A 81 -12.58 -9.09 -21.85
CA GLN A 81 -12.12 -10.46 -22.06
C GLN A 81 -10.74 -10.56 -22.74
N ASN A 82 -10.32 -9.51 -23.45
CA ASN A 82 -9.07 -9.46 -24.21
C ASN A 82 -8.04 -8.50 -23.62
N ILE A 83 -8.14 -8.21 -22.32
CA ILE A 83 -7.13 -7.43 -21.60
C ILE A 83 -5.76 -8.12 -21.74
N LYS A 84 -4.71 -7.30 -21.96
CA LYS A 84 -3.34 -7.79 -22.19
C LYS A 84 -2.64 -8.13 -20.86
N TRP A 85 -3.13 -9.15 -20.15
CA TRP A 85 -2.63 -9.55 -18.83
C TRP A 85 -1.12 -9.75 -18.76
N ALA A 86 -0.54 -10.50 -19.70
CA ALA A 86 0.90 -10.75 -19.75
C ALA A 86 1.76 -9.48 -19.86
N LYS A 87 1.24 -8.43 -20.53
CA LYS A 87 1.94 -7.14 -20.61
C LYS A 87 1.94 -6.44 -19.25
N MET A 88 0.85 -6.50 -18.51
CA MET A 88 0.75 -5.90 -17.19
C MET A 88 1.62 -6.63 -16.16
N GLU A 89 1.68 -7.97 -16.23
CA GLU A 89 2.60 -8.79 -15.42
C GLU A 89 4.07 -8.42 -15.64
N ALA A 90 4.46 -8.19 -16.90
CA ALA A 90 5.81 -7.74 -17.19
C ALA A 90 6.12 -6.38 -16.56
N ILE A 91 5.19 -5.42 -16.65
CA ILE A 91 5.34 -4.07 -16.07
C ILE A 91 5.45 -4.14 -14.54
N GLU A 92 4.56 -4.89 -13.88
CA GLU A 92 4.59 -5.09 -12.44
C GLU A 92 5.91 -5.76 -12.00
N GLY A 93 6.31 -6.83 -12.66
CA GLY A 93 7.54 -7.55 -12.34
C GLY A 93 8.80 -6.73 -12.60
N ASP A 94 8.82 -5.84 -13.60
CA ASP A 94 9.91 -4.87 -13.81
C ASP A 94 9.95 -3.83 -12.68
N TYR A 95 8.81 -3.29 -12.28
CA TYR A 95 8.72 -2.29 -11.20
C TYR A 95 9.13 -2.85 -9.84
N LEU A 96 8.61 -4.03 -9.46
CA LEU A 96 8.97 -4.67 -8.20
C LEU A 96 10.47 -4.98 -8.13
N ARG A 97 11.07 -5.49 -9.21
CA ARG A 97 12.53 -5.69 -9.28
C ARG A 97 13.31 -4.39 -9.12
N ALA A 98 12.85 -3.30 -9.73
CA ALA A 98 13.49 -1.98 -9.57
C ALA A 98 13.40 -1.48 -8.12
N GLN A 99 12.26 -1.66 -7.45
CA GLN A 99 12.10 -1.29 -6.04
C GLN A 99 12.94 -2.16 -5.11
N GLU A 100 13.02 -3.48 -5.35
CA GLU A 100 13.90 -4.38 -4.60
C GLU A 100 15.37 -3.97 -4.69
N LEU A 101 15.84 -3.62 -5.90
CA LEU A 101 17.19 -3.09 -6.11
C LEU A 101 17.41 -1.80 -5.32
N LYS A 102 16.46 -0.86 -5.40
CA LYS A 102 16.52 0.41 -4.67
C LYS A 102 16.53 0.22 -3.15
N VAL A 103 15.71 -0.68 -2.61
CA VAL A 103 15.69 -1.05 -1.19
C VAL A 103 17.05 -1.60 -0.76
N ARG A 104 17.67 -2.45 -1.59
CA ARG A 104 19.00 -3.00 -1.32
C ARG A 104 20.10 -1.93 -1.36
N GLU A 105 20.09 -1.06 -2.37
CA GLU A 105 21.05 0.04 -2.51
C GLU A 105 20.98 1.00 -1.33
N LEU A 106 19.77 1.44 -0.96
CA LEU A 106 19.54 2.31 0.21
C LEU A 106 20.00 1.64 1.52
N GLY A 107 19.76 0.34 1.68
CA GLY A 107 20.26 -0.41 2.83
C GLY A 107 21.78 -0.39 2.95
N LEU A 108 22.49 -0.60 1.85
CA LEU A 108 23.97 -0.53 1.81
C LEU A 108 24.49 0.89 2.07
N GLU A 109 23.82 1.92 1.56
CA GLU A 109 24.18 3.32 1.82
C GLU A 109 23.99 3.70 3.30
N ILE A 110 22.90 3.24 3.94
CA ILE A 110 22.66 3.46 5.37
C ILE A 110 23.73 2.78 6.22
N GLU A 111 24.09 1.53 5.91
CA GLU A 111 25.17 0.80 6.61
C GLU A 111 26.52 1.53 6.47
N SER A 112 26.83 2.02 5.26
CA SER A 112 28.04 2.81 5.01
C SER A 112 28.06 4.11 5.81
N LEU A 113 26.94 4.85 5.84
CA LEU A 113 26.80 6.07 6.63
C LEU A 113 26.92 5.81 8.13
N ALA A 114 26.34 4.71 8.63
CA ALA A 114 26.49 4.30 10.03
C ALA A 114 27.96 4.03 10.40
N GLY A 115 28.73 3.41 9.50
CA GLY A 115 30.18 3.24 9.68
C GLY A 115 30.94 4.56 9.75
N LEU A 116 30.62 5.51 8.86
CA LEU A 116 31.24 6.85 8.86
C LEU A 116 30.88 7.67 10.10
N ILE A 117 29.63 7.60 10.55
CA ILE A 117 29.16 8.25 11.78
C ILE A 117 29.94 7.69 12.97
N ALA A 118 30.01 6.37 13.13
CA ALA A 118 30.74 5.75 14.23
C ALA A 118 32.25 6.13 14.23
N GLN A 119 32.86 6.24 13.05
CA GLN A 119 34.23 6.73 12.92
C GLN A 119 34.35 8.19 13.37
N LYS A 120 33.43 9.07 12.94
CA LYS A 120 33.45 10.50 13.28
C LYS A 120 33.15 10.76 14.76
N GLU A 121 32.25 9.99 15.36
CA GLU A 121 31.99 10.02 16.80
C GLU A 121 33.23 9.60 17.61
N ALA A 122 33.95 8.57 17.16
CA ALA A 122 35.22 8.16 17.76
C ALA A 122 36.31 9.25 17.63
N GLU A 123 36.35 9.98 16.51
CA GLU A 123 37.25 11.12 16.28
C GLU A 123 36.89 12.34 17.16
N GLN A 124 35.62 12.52 17.54
CA GLN A 124 35.17 13.62 18.42
C GLN A 124 35.51 13.41 19.91
N HIS A 125 35.88 12.19 20.33
CA HIS A 125 36.42 11.91 21.67
C HIS A 125 37.89 12.37 21.80
N VAL A 126 38.14 13.65 21.56
CA VAL A 126 39.46 14.26 21.72
C VAL A 126 39.76 14.46 23.20
N LYS A 127 40.90 13.94 23.68
CA LYS A 127 41.39 14.22 25.04
C LYS A 127 42.17 15.53 25.00
N TYR A 128 41.94 16.44 25.94
CA TYR A 128 42.79 17.62 26.09
C TYR A 128 44.07 17.25 26.86
N THR A 129 45.17 17.94 26.58
CA THR A 129 46.39 17.77 27.40
C THR A 129 46.12 18.22 28.83
N SER A 130 46.45 17.36 29.81
CA SER A 130 46.30 17.71 31.21
C SER A 130 47.36 18.75 31.64
N PRO A 131 47.11 19.52 32.72
CA PRO A 131 48.11 20.44 33.27
C PRO A 131 49.46 19.77 33.57
N GLU A 132 49.46 18.52 34.02
CA GLU A 132 50.67 17.73 34.30
C GLU A 132 51.43 17.38 33.02
N GLN A 133 50.73 17.09 31.92
CA GLN A 133 51.34 16.85 30.62
C GLN A 133 51.95 18.14 30.05
N ASN A 134 51.23 19.26 30.17
CA ASN A 134 51.71 20.58 29.78
C ASN A 134 52.97 20.98 30.59
N GLN A 135 52.97 20.73 31.90
CA GLN A 135 54.13 20.98 32.76
C GLN A 135 55.34 20.14 32.34
N LYS A 136 55.16 18.83 32.09
CA LYS A 136 56.26 17.94 31.66
C LYS A 136 56.87 18.37 30.33
N LEU A 137 56.06 18.80 29.36
CA LEU A 137 56.51 19.35 28.09
C LEU A 137 57.41 20.58 28.29
N ILE A 138 56.96 21.51 29.12
CA ILE A 138 57.67 22.76 29.40
C ILE A 138 58.98 22.47 30.15
N GLU A 139 58.96 21.62 31.17
CA GLU A 139 60.15 21.26 31.95
C GLU A 139 61.20 20.50 31.11
N ALA A 140 60.78 19.61 30.21
CA ALA A 140 61.67 18.92 29.30
C ALA A 140 62.48 19.90 28.43
N ALA A 141 61.83 20.98 27.98
CA ALA A 141 62.47 22.03 27.20
C ALA A 141 63.45 22.90 27.99
N LEU A 142 63.28 23.00 29.31
CA LEU A 142 64.09 23.81 30.21
C LEU A 142 65.23 23.03 30.90
N GLY A 143 65.44 21.78 30.51
CA GLY A 143 66.39 20.85 31.12
C GLY A 143 67.87 21.26 31.04
N PRO A 144 68.77 20.33 31.42
CA PRO A 144 70.22 20.58 31.51
C PRO A 144 70.85 21.12 30.22
N ASP A 145 70.34 20.70 29.06
CA ASP A 145 70.93 21.01 27.75
C ASP A 145 70.53 22.39 27.20
N SER A 146 69.55 23.07 27.81
CA SER A 146 69.12 24.42 27.46
C SER A 146 69.48 25.43 28.53
N PHE A 147 68.62 25.60 29.54
CA PHE A 147 68.76 26.57 30.62
C PHE A 147 69.50 26.02 31.82
N GLY A 148 69.64 24.69 31.96
CA GLY A 148 70.19 24.08 33.17
C GLY A 148 69.12 23.76 34.23
N GLY A 149 67.84 23.81 33.86
CA GLY A 149 66.70 23.60 34.74
C GLY A 149 65.79 24.82 34.88
N LEU A 150 64.57 24.58 35.36
CA LEU A 150 63.51 25.59 35.56
C LEU A 150 63.98 26.80 36.38
N GLY A 151 64.71 26.57 37.47
CA GLY A 151 65.19 27.66 38.34
C GLY A 151 66.14 28.63 37.65
N VAL A 152 67.00 28.15 36.74
CA VAL A 152 67.91 29.00 35.96
C VAL A 152 67.14 29.76 34.88
N ALA A 153 66.11 29.16 34.28
CA ALA A 153 65.22 29.83 33.34
C ALA A 153 64.46 30.99 34.02
N GLN A 154 63.93 30.78 35.22
CA GLN A 154 63.27 31.81 36.02
C GLN A 154 64.23 32.97 36.39
N GLN A 155 65.39 32.65 36.99
CA GLN A 155 66.34 33.67 37.47
C GLN A 155 67.00 34.48 36.34
N SER A 156 67.14 33.89 35.15
CA SER A 156 67.66 34.58 33.97
C SER A 156 66.59 35.33 33.18
N GLY A 157 65.32 35.30 33.58
CA GLY A 157 64.21 35.86 32.81
C GLY A 157 64.12 35.24 31.41
N CYS A 158 64.31 33.92 31.35
CA CYS A 158 64.40 33.13 30.11
C CYS A 158 65.49 33.64 29.16
N GLY A 159 66.64 34.04 29.71
CA GLY A 159 67.79 34.52 28.94
C GLY A 159 67.75 36.01 28.58
N SER A 160 66.98 36.79 29.34
CA SER A 160 66.98 38.25 29.23
C SER A 160 68.35 38.86 29.54
N VAL A 161 68.69 39.93 28.82
CA VAL A 161 69.96 40.66 29.02
C VAL A 161 69.81 41.58 30.23
N GLY A 162 70.55 41.28 31.31
CA GLY A 162 70.55 42.08 32.54
C GLY A 162 69.93 41.39 33.76
N GLY A 163 69.59 40.09 33.68
CA GLY A 163 69.15 39.30 34.83
C GLY A 163 70.27 38.98 35.84
N ALA A 164 69.88 38.59 37.05
CA ALA A 164 70.79 38.27 38.16
C ALA A 164 71.69 37.06 37.87
N VAL A 165 71.23 36.14 37.02
CA VAL A 165 71.97 34.95 36.57
C VAL A 165 71.99 34.91 35.05
N ARG A 166 73.17 34.66 34.47
CA ARG A 166 73.34 34.56 33.02
C ARG A 166 73.00 33.15 32.54
N ALA A 167 71.98 33.00 31.71
CA ALA A 167 71.67 31.74 31.05
C ALA A 167 72.82 31.29 30.12
N PRO A 168 72.97 29.96 29.89
CA PRO A 168 73.90 29.44 28.90
C PRO A 168 73.71 30.09 27.52
N ARG A 169 74.80 30.24 26.76
CA ARG A 169 74.73 30.79 25.41
C ARG A 169 73.78 29.93 24.55
N ARG A 170 72.82 30.58 23.89
CA ARG A 170 71.80 29.96 23.04
C ARG A 170 70.76 29.10 23.78
N ALA A 171 70.64 29.19 25.11
CA ALA A 171 69.67 28.43 25.90
C ALA A 171 68.23 28.55 25.36
N PHE A 172 67.80 29.77 25.02
CA PHE A 172 66.48 30.03 24.44
C PHE A 172 66.22 29.20 23.17
N ARG A 173 67.08 29.31 22.15
CA ARG A 173 66.93 28.54 20.90
C ARG A 173 67.04 27.03 21.10
N LYS A 174 67.88 26.59 22.03
CA LYS A 174 67.99 25.16 22.36
C LYS A 174 66.71 24.64 23.01
N SER A 175 66.09 25.43 23.88
CA SER A 175 64.82 25.06 24.51
C SER A 175 63.68 24.94 23.49
N GLU A 176 63.65 25.76 22.44
CA GLU A 176 62.69 25.61 21.32
C GLU A 176 62.84 24.24 20.64
N GLY A 177 64.07 23.82 20.32
CA GLY A 177 64.31 22.52 19.67
C GLY A 177 64.03 21.32 20.59
N LEU A 178 64.31 21.43 21.90
CA LEU A 178 63.96 20.39 22.87
C LEU A 178 62.45 20.30 23.08
N PHE A 179 61.76 21.45 23.10
CA PHE A 179 60.31 21.50 23.17
C PHE A 179 59.67 20.87 21.95
N GLU A 180 60.16 21.20 20.75
CA GLU A 180 59.69 20.64 19.48
C GLU A 180 59.76 19.10 19.48
N ALA A 181 60.89 18.53 19.90
CA ALA A 181 61.03 17.07 20.01
C ALA A 181 60.11 16.44 21.07
N ALA A 182 59.92 17.10 22.22
CA ALA A 182 59.03 16.61 23.27
C ALA A 182 57.54 16.70 22.87
N ALA A 183 57.16 17.79 22.18
CA ALA A 183 55.82 17.99 21.64
C ALA A 183 55.53 16.94 20.56
N GLU A 184 56.46 16.71 19.62
CA GLU A 184 56.32 15.66 18.62
C GLU A 184 56.06 14.31 19.28
N GLN A 185 56.84 13.92 20.29
CA GLN A 185 56.63 12.65 21.01
C GLN A 185 55.29 12.55 21.74
N LEU A 186 54.78 13.64 22.33
CA LEU A 186 53.52 13.61 23.07
C LEU A 186 52.32 13.51 22.11
N PHE A 187 52.36 14.25 21.00
CA PHE A 187 51.24 14.33 20.05
C PHE A 187 51.29 13.25 18.97
N GLN A 188 52.43 12.57 18.78
CA GLN A 188 52.57 11.48 17.81
C GLN A 188 51.85 10.21 18.29
N GLY A 189 50.80 9.82 17.56
CA GLY A 189 50.03 8.59 17.82
C GLY A 189 49.00 8.70 18.94
N GLN A 190 48.81 9.88 19.56
CA GLN A 190 47.75 10.13 20.55
C GLN A 190 46.87 11.30 20.09
N HIS A 191 45.55 11.12 20.09
CA HIS A 191 44.55 12.14 19.72
C HIS A 191 44.37 13.19 20.85
N PHE A 192 45.44 13.92 21.18
CA PHE A 192 45.38 15.03 22.13
C PHE A 192 45.21 16.37 21.43
N ARG A 193 44.27 17.19 21.91
CA ARG A 193 44.23 18.62 21.60
C ARG A 193 44.93 19.43 22.69
N LEU A 194 45.68 20.44 22.26
CA LEU A 194 46.20 21.46 23.16
C LEU A 194 45.06 22.40 23.57
N ASP A 195 44.82 22.55 24.87
CA ASP A 195 44.14 23.73 25.38
C ASP A 195 45.17 24.86 25.48
N GLY A 196 45.05 25.82 24.57
CA GLY A 196 46.01 26.91 24.44
C GLY A 196 46.04 27.86 25.63
N ASP A 197 44.97 27.95 26.41
CA ASP A 197 44.87 28.89 27.54
C ASP A 197 45.37 28.21 28.83
N ASP A 198 45.00 26.94 29.05
CA ASP A 198 45.55 26.14 30.14
C ASP A 198 47.05 25.90 29.98
N PHE A 199 47.53 25.73 28.75
CA PHE A 199 48.96 25.64 28.47
C PHE A 199 49.69 26.93 28.86
N LEU A 200 49.17 28.10 28.46
CA LEU A 200 49.77 29.39 28.81
C LEU A 200 49.69 29.67 30.31
N ALA A 201 48.58 29.30 30.96
CA ALA A 201 48.43 29.43 32.41
C ALA A 201 49.46 28.55 33.15
N THR A 202 49.65 27.31 32.70
CA THR A 202 50.66 26.39 33.23
C THR A 202 52.07 26.94 33.01
N CYS A 203 52.36 27.44 31.81
CA CYS A 203 53.66 28.04 31.50
C CYS A 203 53.95 29.29 32.32
N SER A 204 52.96 30.15 32.54
CA SER A 204 53.10 31.38 33.31
C SER A 204 53.29 31.10 34.81
N LYS A 205 52.71 30.01 35.34
CA LYS A 205 52.99 29.54 36.71
C LYS A 205 54.42 29.06 36.88
N LEU A 206 54.95 28.36 35.87
CA LEU A 206 56.33 27.85 35.87
C LEU A 206 57.35 28.95 35.58
N LEU A 207 57.00 29.93 34.74
CA LEU A 207 57.88 31.01 34.30
C LEU A 207 57.19 32.37 34.53
N PRO A 208 57.31 32.95 35.74
CA PRO A 208 56.66 34.21 36.08
C PRO A 208 57.07 35.35 35.14
N GLN A 209 56.08 36.14 34.71
CA GLN A 209 56.25 37.20 33.71
C GLN A 209 56.32 38.61 34.32
N GLU A 210 56.56 38.72 35.63
CA GLU A 210 56.44 39.96 36.41
C GLU A 210 57.41 41.10 36.01
N ASN A 211 58.43 40.80 35.19
CA ASN A 211 59.37 41.79 34.67
C ASN A 211 59.15 42.01 33.17
N GLU A 212 58.86 43.25 32.74
CA GLU A 212 58.71 43.64 31.33
C GLU A 212 59.94 43.34 30.46
N ARG A 213 61.11 43.12 31.08
CA ARG A 213 62.34 42.75 30.40
C ARG A 213 62.50 41.24 30.21
N SER A 214 61.61 40.41 30.76
CA SER A 214 61.70 38.95 30.68
C SER A 214 61.33 38.45 29.29
N TYR A 215 62.08 37.47 28.76
CA TYR A 215 61.72 36.79 27.52
C TYR A 215 60.79 35.59 27.75
N CYS A 216 60.35 35.34 28.99
CA CYS A 216 59.53 34.18 29.32
C CYS A 216 58.15 34.18 28.68
N ALA A 217 57.51 35.35 28.53
CA ALA A 217 56.23 35.44 27.80
C ALA A 217 56.37 35.00 26.34
N GLN A 218 57.42 35.48 25.67
CA GLN A 218 57.72 35.12 24.30
C GLN A 218 58.08 33.63 24.16
N LEU A 219 58.78 33.06 25.15
CA LEU A 219 59.11 31.64 25.18
C LEU A 219 57.86 30.77 25.35
N CYS A 220 56.99 31.11 26.30
CA CYS A 220 55.71 30.42 26.53
C CYS A 220 54.82 30.47 25.29
N GLN A 221 54.74 31.62 24.61
CA GLN A 221 53.98 31.74 23.37
C GLN A 221 54.55 30.84 22.27
N ARG A 222 55.87 30.79 22.10
CA ARG A 222 56.49 29.92 21.09
C ARG A 222 56.30 28.44 21.38
N PHE A 223 56.35 28.05 22.65
CA PHE A 223 56.02 26.69 23.05
C PHE A 223 54.55 26.37 22.77
N LYS A 224 53.61 27.28 23.08
CA LYS A 224 52.19 27.14 22.72
C LYS A 224 52.03 26.95 21.21
N ASP A 225 52.59 27.85 20.40
CA ASP A 225 52.46 27.80 18.94
C ASP A 225 53.03 26.48 18.38
N THR A 226 54.13 25.99 18.95
CA THR A 226 54.76 24.73 18.54
C THR A 226 53.88 23.54 18.93
N ALA A 227 53.38 23.50 20.16
CA ALA A 227 52.48 22.43 20.62
C ALA A 227 51.14 22.46 19.86
N GLN A 228 50.61 23.64 19.55
CA GLN A 228 49.39 23.82 18.78
C GLN A 228 49.57 23.23 17.38
N ARG A 229 50.68 23.53 16.71
CA ARG A 229 50.99 22.98 15.38
C ARG A 229 51.01 21.45 15.37
N PHE A 230 51.58 20.81 16.40
CA PHE A 230 51.58 19.34 16.52
C PHE A 230 50.20 18.78 16.91
N SER A 231 49.47 19.47 17.79
CA SER A 231 48.07 19.16 18.15
C SER A 231 47.17 19.18 16.91
N ASP A 232 47.25 20.25 16.11
CA ASP A 232 46.45 20.44 14.90
C ASP A 232 46.80 19.39 13.84
N SER A 233 48.09 19.06 13.69
CA SER A 233 48.54 18.00 12.79
C SER A 233 48.18 16.59 13.26
N SER A 234 47.91 16.38 14.54
CA SER A 234 47.59 15.06 15.12
C SER A 234 46.09 14.76 15.08
N VAL A 235 45.23 15.78 15.24
CA VAL A 235 43.77 15.62 15.35
C VAL A 235 43.02 16.00 14.06
N GLY A 236 43.66 16.71 13.13
CA GLY A 236 43.04 17.17 11.87
C GLY A 236 41.95 18.24 12.09
N GLU A 237 41.53 18.91 11.01
CA GLU A 237 40.40 19.86 11.04
C GLU A 237 39.09 19.14 11.39
N THR A 238 38.72 19.18 12.66
CA THR A 238 37.50 18.55 13.21
C THR A 238 36.29 19.49 13.15
N THR A 239 36.13 20.20 12.04
CA THR A 239 34.99 21.11 11.81
C THR A 239 34.01 20.45 10.83
N GLY A 240 32.89 19.93 11.35
CA GLY A 240 31.59 20.23 10.74
C GLY A 240 30.77 19.16 9.99
N ASN A 241 31.14 17.88 9.90
CA ASN A 241 30.39 16.92 9.05
C ASN A 241 29.53 15.87 9.77
N LEU A 242 29.50 15.82 11.12
CA LEU A 242 28.69 14.80 11.80
C LEU A 242 27.19 15.05 11.59
N ASP A 243 26.74 16.29 11.77
CA ASP A 243 25.33 16.67 11.57
C ASP A 243 24.90 16.44 10.11
N GLU A 244 25.76 16.73 9.14
CA GLU A 244 25.50 16.45 7.72
C GLU A 244 25.37 14.94 7.44
N LEU A 245 26.20 14.11 8.08
CA LEU A 245 26.11 12.65 7.96
C LEU A 245 24.86 12.09 8.63
N LEU A 246 24.46 12.63 9.79
CA LEU A 246 23.23 12.27 10.48
C LEU A 246 22.00 12.63 9.64
N MET A 247 21.95 13.85 9.09
CA MET A 247 20.89 14.27 8.16
C MET A 247 20.81 13.37 6.92
N LYS A 248 21.95 13.08 6.27
CA LYS A 248 21.99 12.18 5.11
C LYS A 248 21.50 10.78 5.46
N ARG A 249 21.80 10.28 6.65
CA ARG A 249 21.32 8.98 7.10
C ARG A 249 19.79 8.99 7.26
N GLU A 250 19.25 10.02 7.91
CA GLU A 250 17.81 10.18 8.10
C GLU A 250 17.07 10.26 6.74
N GLU A 251 17.57 11.07 5.80
CA GLU A 251 17.03 11.16 4.43
C GLU A 251 17.00 9.79 3.72
N LYS A 252 18.03 8.97 3.91
CA LYS A 252 18.13 7.64 3.31
C LYS A 252 17.23 6.62 4.00
N GLU A 253 17.08 6.70 5.32
CA GLU A 253 16.13 5.89 6.09
C GLU A 253 14.69 6.20 5.67
N GLU A 254 14.34 7.47 5.49
CA GLU A 254 13.04 7.87 4.95
C GLU A 254 12.82 7.35 3.53
N ALA A 255 13.81 7.49 2.65
CA ALA A 255 13.75 6.96 1.29
C ALA A 255 13.59 5.43 1.26
N LEU A 256 14.20 4.71 2.21
CA LEU A 256 14.09 3.26 2.34
C LEU A 256 12.68 2.85 2.76
N VAL A 257 12.11 3.54 3.75
CA VAL A 257 10.73 3.33 4.20
C VAL A 257 9.77 3.58 3.03
N LYS A 258 9.96 4.67 2.29
CA LYS A 258 9.16 5.00 1.11
C LYS A 258 9.25 3.94 0.01
N ALA A 259 10.45 3.46 -0.32
CA ALA A 259 10.64 2.42 -1.35
C ALA A 259 9.96 1.09 -0.95
N LYS A 260 10.07 0.68 0.31
CA LYS A 260 9.35 -0.50 0.84
C LYS A 260 7.83 -0.33 0.77
N ALA A 261 7.32 0.85 1.15
CA ALA A 261 5.90 1.16 1.07
C ALA A 261 5.39 1.07 -0.37
N GLN A 262 6.10 1.66 -1.33
CA GLN A 262 5.77 1.61 -2.77
C GLN A 262 5.77 0.19 -3.33
N SER A 263 6.73 -0.66 -2.92
CA SER A 263 6.76 -2.07 -3.32
C SER A 263 5.53 -2.83 -2.79
N ALA A 264 5.25 -2.71 -1.49
CA ALA A 264 4.10 -3.37 -0.86
C ALA A 264 2.76 -2.92 -1.45
N GLU A 265 2.65 -1.63 -1.80
CA GLU A 265 1.50 -1.04 -2.47
C GLU A 265 1.30 -1.62 -3.88
N CYS A 266 2.35 -1.64 -4.71
CA CYS A 266 2.28 -2.28 -6.03
C CYS A 266 1.84 -3.74 -5.92
N SER A 267 2.40 -4.51 -4.99
CA SER A 267 1.98 -5.91 -4.77
C SER A 267 0.52 -6.02 -4.32
N ARG A 268 0.01 -5.08 -3.52
CA ARG A 268 -1.41 -5.06 -3.11
C ARG A 268 -2.32 -4.76 -4.29
N ALA A 269 -2.04 -3.68 -5.03
CA ALA A 269 -2.79 -3.30 -6.21
C ALA A 269 -2.79 -4.41 -7.27
N TRP A 270 -1.63 -5.05 -7.48
CA TRP A 270 -1.49 -6.20 -8.34
C TRP A 270 -2.29 -7.40 -7.84
N GLY A 271 -2.35 -7.63 -6.53
CA GLY A 271 -3.22 -8.62 -5.92
C GLY A 271 -4.67 -8.47 -6.37
N GLY A 272 -5.23 -7.26 -6.33
CA GLY A 272 -6.58 -6.96 -6.82
C GLY A 272 -6.75 -7.21 -8.33
N ILE A 273 -5.78 -6.75 -9.14
CA ILE A 273 -5.80 -6.94 -10.60
C ILE A 273 -5.70 -8.41 -11.00
N SER A 274 -4.78 -9.16 -10.39
CA SER A 274 -4.59 -10.59 -10.62
C SER A 274 -5.84 -11.38 -10.20
N LEU A 275 -6.47 -10.97 -9.11
CA LEU A 275 -7.74 -11.52 -8.67
C LEU A 275 -8.87 -11.26 -9.70
N LEU A 276 -8.94 -10.07 -10.31
CA LEU A 276 -9.86 -9.80 -11.43
C LEU A 276 -9.57 -10.72 -12.62
N ARG A 277 -8.29 -10.83 -13.00
CA ARG A 277 -7.86 -11.70 -14.10
C ARG A 277 -8.40 -13.11 -13.93
N THR A 278 -8.15 -13.72 -12.76
CA THR A 278 -8.64 -15.07 -12.47
C THR A 278 -10.16 -15.18 -12.59
N HIS A 279 -10.89 -14.14 -12.17
CA HIS A 279 -12.35 -14.12 -12.27
C HIS A 279 -12.83 -14.03 -13.73
N ILE A 280 -12.23 -13.16 -14.55
CA ILE A 280 -12.55 -13.04 -15.97
C ILE A 280 -12.18 -14.34 -16.72
N GLU A 281 -11.02 -14.93 -16.43
CA GLU A 281 -10.60 -16.20 -17.03
C GLU A 281 -11.55 -17.34 -16.64
N LYS A 282 -11.98 -17.39 -15.38
CA LYS A 282 -12.99 -18.35 -14.92
C LYS A 282 -14.34 -18.15 -15.62
N LEU A 283 -14.83 -16.91 -15.67
CA LEU A 283 -16.08 -16.59 -16.38
C LEU A 283 -15.97 -16.97 -17.85
N LYS A 284 -14.85 -16.68 -18.50
CA LYS A 284 -14.60 -17.08 -19.89
C LYS A 284 -14.61 -18.60 -20.06
N GLY A 285 -14.00 -19.35 -19.15
CA GLY A 285 -14.09 -20.82 -19.14
C GLY A 285 -15.54 -21.31 -19.01
N GLU A 286 -16.29 -20.77 -18.04
CA GLU A 286 -17.71 -21.09 -17.85
C GLU A 286 -18.55 -20.72 -19.10
N MET A 287 -18.19 -19.64 -19.80
CA MET A 287 -18.83 -19.26 -21.06
C MET A 287 -18.55 -20.23 -22.19
N ASP A 288 -17.28 -20.62 -22.37
CA ASP A 288 -16.88 -21.54 -23.43
C ASP A 288 -17.57 -22.90 -23.23
N GLU A 289 -17.62 -23.40 -21.98
CA GLU A 289 -18.36 -24.62 -21.62
C GLU A 289 -19.86 -24.50 -21.91
N ARG A 290 -20.50 -23.41 -21.48
CA ARG A 290 -21.94 -23.17 -21.75
C ARG A 290 -22.22 -23.04 -23.24
N PHE A 291 -21.35 -22.36 -23.98
CA PHE A 291 -21.48 -22.20 -25.41
C PHE A 291 -21.42 -23.56 -26.12
N THR A 292 -20.51 -24.45 -25.74
CA THR A 292 -20.47 -25.82 -26.26
C THR A 292 -21.76 -26.58 -25.95
N ILE A 293 -22.26 -26.53 -24.71
CA ILE A 293 -23.53 -27.18 -24.34
C ILE A 293 -24.70 -26.65 -25.18
N LEU A 294 -24.79 -25.33 -25.36
CA LEU A 294 -25.81 -24.71 -26.18
C LEU A 294 -25.65 -25.10 -27.66
N GLN A 295 -24.43 -25.14 -28.18
CA GLN A 295 -24.16 -25.56 -29.55
C GLN A 295 -24.59 -27.02 -29.78
N ASP A 296 -24.24 -27.93 -28.86
CA ASP A 296 -24.62 -29.34 -28.94
C ASP A 296 -26.14 -29.51 -28.88
N ALA A 297 -26.82 -28.76 -28.00
CA ALA A 297 -28.27 -28.75 -27.90
C ALA A 297 -28.95 -28.18 -29.16
N GLU A 298 -28.38 -27.15 -29.78
CA GLU A 298 -28.87 -26.59 -31.04
C GLU A 298 -28.75 -27.59 -32.18
N MET A 299 -27.62 -28.30 -32.28
CA MET A 299 -27.41 -29.36 -33.27
C MET A 299 -28.40 -30.52 -33.05
N ALA A 300 -28.58 -30.96 -31.81
CA ALA A 300 -29.54 -32.03 -31.48
C ALA A 300 -30.99 -31.65 -31.81
N LEU A 301 -31.39 -30.39 -31.59
CA LEU A 301 -32.71 -29.88 -32.00
C LEU A 301 -32.88 -29.86 -33.52
N ASP A 302 -31.84 -29.50 -34.27
CA ASP A 302 -31.89 -29.47 -35.73
C ASP A 302 -31.94 -30.90 -36.29
N ASP A 303 -31.09 -31.80 -35.79
CA ASP A 303 -31.11 -33.23 -36.13
C ASP A 303 -32.48 -33.86 -35.85
N ALA A 304 -33.07 -33.59 -34.68
CA ALA A 304 -34.41 -34.05 -34.34
C ALA A 304 -35.48 -33.55 -35.32
N GLN A 305 -35.35 -32.32 -35.83
CA GLN A 305 -36.28 -31.77 -36.82
C GLN A 305 -36.12 -32.43 -38.19
N TRP A 306 -34.87 -32.65 -38.63
CA TRP A 306 -34.60 -33.39 -39.86
C TRP A 306 -35.13 -34.82 -39.78
N GLU A 307 -34.86 -35.52 -38.68
CA GLU A 307 -35.33 -36.89 -38.49
C GLU A 307 -36.86 -36.99 -38.46
N LEU A 308 -37.53 -36.00 -37.84
CA LEU A 308 -39.00 -35.96 -37.84
C LEU A 308 -39.57 -35.75 -39.25
N ALA A 309 -38.94 -34.87 -40.04
CA ALA A 309 -39.34 -34.62 -41.42
C ALA A 309 -39.12 -35.86 -42.30
N ASP A 310 -37.97 -36.53 -42.17
CA ASP A 310 -37.67 -37.78 -42.87
C ASP A 310 -38.67 -38.88 -42.49
N LEU A 311 -39.05 -39.00 -41.20
CA LEU A 311 -40.06 -39.95 -40.75
C LEU A 311 -41.44 -39.66 -41.32
N ASP A 312 -41.85 -38.39 -41.39
CA ASP A 312 -43.12 -37.96 -41.98
C ASP A 312 -43.18 -38.25 -43.49
N ASP A 313 -42.08 -37.98 -44.22
CA ASP A 313 -41.99 -38.28 -45.64
C ASP A 313 -41.96 -39.79 -45.92
N ASN A 314 -41.18 -40.57 -45.15
CA ASN A 314 -41.19 -42.03 -45.24
C ASN A 314 -42.58 -42.61 -44.94
N LEU A 315 -43.29 -42.09 -43.93
CA LEU A 315 -44.63 -42.57 -43.59
C LEU A 315 -45.64 -42.27 -44.72
N LYS A 316 -45.53 -41.12 -45.40
CA LYS A 316 -46.37 -40.82 -46.59
C LYS A 316 -46.06 -41.74 -47.77
N GLU A 317 -44.78 -42.01 -48.03
CA GLU A 317 -44.37 -42.96 -49.07
C GLU A 317 -44.91 -44.35 -48.76
N GLU A 318 -44.80 -44.76 -47.50
CA GLU A 318 -45.43 -45.98 -47.03
C GLU A 318 -46.95 -45.88 -47.31
N GLU A 319 -47.72 -44.95 -46.75
CA GLU A 319 -49.18 -44.86 -46.92
C GLU A 319 -49.65 -45.01 -48.40
N GLN A 320 -48.92 -44.41 -49.36
CA GLN A 320 -49.20 -44.56 -50.80
C GLN A 320 -49.11 -46.02 -51.29
N LEU A 321 -48.05 -46.72 -50.88
CA LEU A 321 -47.83 -48.12 -51.18
C LEU A 321 -48.89 -49.03 -50.51
N LEU A 322 -49.38 -48.71 -49.29
CA LEU A 322 -50.50 -49.45 -48.66
C LEU A 322 -51.75 -49.34 -49.51
N ASN A 323 -52.09 -48.11 -49.90
CA ASN A 323 -53.27 -47.81 -50.68
C ASN A 323 -53.24 -48.56 -52.02
N SER A 324 -52.08 -48.61 -52.68
CA SER A 324 -51.87 -49.40 -53.89
C SER A 324 -52.08 -50.92 -53.66
N ALA A 325 -51.57 -51.46 -52.54
CA ALA A 325 -51.76 -52.87 -52.18
C ALA A 325 -53.23 -53.20 -51.87
N LEU A 326 -53.93 -52.33 -51.13
CA LEU A 326 -55.36 -52.46 -50.84
C LEU A 326 -56.22 -52.39 -52.11
N GLU A 327 -55.90 -51.51 -53.06
CA GLU A 327 -56.57 -51.46 -54.36
C GLU A 327 -56.36 -52.75 -55.17
N SER A 328 -55.15 -53.30 -55.12
CA SER A 328 -54.80 -54.54 -55.81
C SER A 328 -55.54 -55.75 -55.21
N LEU A 329 -55.62 -55.82 -53.88
CA LEU A 329 -56.42 -56.80 -53.14
C LEU A 329 -57.91 -56.72 -53.52
N ALA A 330 -58.47 -55.50 -53.60
CA ALA A 330 -59.86 -55.28 -53.99
C ALA A 330 -60.16 -55.80 -55.41
N LYS A 331 -59.19 -55.68 -56.34
CA LYS A 331 -59.29 -56.20 -57.72
C LYS A 331 -59.13 -57.72 -57.79
N ALA A 332 -58.40 -58.34 -56.86
CA ALA A 332 -58.07 -59.77 -56.86
C ALA A 332 -59.22 -60.71 -56.42
N GLY A 333 -60.27 -60.18 -55.78
CA GLY A 333 -61.51 -60.91 -55.52
C GLY A 333 -61.41 -62.07 -54.50
N GLY A 334 -61.55 -61.74 -53.20
CA GLY A 334 -62.00 -62.65 -52.13
C GLY A 334 -61.11 -63.83 -51.71
N LYS A 335 -59.91 -64.03 -52.30
CA LYS A 335 -59.07 -65.20 -52.02
C LYS A 335 -58.11 -65.08 -50.83
N THR A 336 -58.04 -63.93 -50.16
CA THR A 336 -56.99 -63.65 -49.17
C THR A 336 -57.52 -62.84 -47.97
N GLU A 337 -58.48 -63.38 -47.21
CA GLU A 337 -59.00 -62.72 -45.99
C GLU A 337 -57.92 -62.46 -44.93
N LYS A 338 -56.88 -63.31 -44.89
CA LYS A 338 -55.74 -63.10 -44.00
C LYS A 338 -54.94 -61.85 -44.39
N ALA A 339 -54.57 -61.71 -45.67
CA ALA A 339 -53.85 -60.53 -46.15
C ALA A 339 -54.68 -59.24 -46.00
N ARG A 340 -56.01 -59.33 -46.15
CA ARG A 340 -56.92 -58.22 -45.84
C ARG A 340 -56.82 -57.79 -44.38
N SER A 341 -56.94 -58.75 -43.46
CA SER A 341 -56.83 -58.50 -42.01
C SER A 341 -55.46 -57.93 -41.65
N ASP A 342 -54.38 -58.44 -42.25
CA ASP A 342 -53.03 -57.98 -41.98
C ASP A 342 -52.79 -56.56 -42.51
N LEU A 343 -53.30 -56.21 -43.71
CA LEU A 343 -53.22 -54.83 -44.25
C LEU A 343 -54.11 -53.85 -43.46
N GLU A 344 -55.30 -54.27 -42.99
CA GLU A 344 -56.14 -53.45 -42.10
C GLU A 344 -55.44 -53.19 -40.76
N ALA A 345 -54.70 -54.17 -40.23
CA ALA A 345 -53.87 -53.99 -39.04
C ALA A 345 -52.71 -53.01 -39.28
N VAL A 346 -52.03 -53.09 -40.43
CA VAL A 346 -50.99 -52.12 -40.85
C VAL A 346 -51.57 -50.71 -40.96
N THR A 347 -52.77 -50.56 -41.52
CA THR A 347 -53.46 -49.26 -41.61
C THR A 347 -53.69 -48.63 -40.23
N LEU A 348 -54.02 -49.47 -39.24
CA LEU A 348 -54.24 -49.01 -37.86
C LEU A 348 -52.93 -48.58 -37.20
N LEU A 349 -51.84 -49.30 -37.48
CA LEU A 349 -50.49 -48.95 -37.03
C LEU A 349 -50.01 -47.64 -37.68
N GLU A 350 -50.22 -47.44 -38.98
CA GLU A 350 -49.87 -46.19 -39.69
C GLU A 350 -50.54 -44.97 -39.07
N LYS A 351 -51.84 -45.08 -38.74
CA LYS A 351 -52.55 -44.00 -38.03
C LYS A 351 -51.97 -43.74 -36.63
N GLY A 352 -51.52 -44.78 -35.93
CA GLY A 352 -50.85 -44.65 -34.64
C GLY A 352 -49.53 -43.88 -34.77
N VAL A 353 -48.69 -44.26 -35.74
CA VAL A 353 -47.40 -43.60 -36.01
C VAL A 353 -47.61 -42.16 -36.48
N GLN A 354 -48.59 -41.87 -37.35
CA GLN A 354 -48.91 -40.51 -37.78
C GLN A 354 -49.35 -39.64 -36.59
N GLN A 355 -50.22 -40.15 -35.72
CA GLN A 355 -50.64 -39.40 -34.53
C GLN A 355 -49.46 -39.09 -33.61
N LEU A 356 -48.51 -40.01 -33.46
CA LEU A 356 -47.29 -39.76 -32.69
C LEU A 356 -46.41 -38.69 -33.35
N LEU A 357 -46.21 -38.75 -34.68
CA LEU A 357 -45.51 -37.71 -35.46
C LEU A 357 -46.15 -36.33 -35.29
N ASP A 358 -47.46 -36.22 -35.47
CA ASP A 358 -48.23 -34.98 -35.31
C ASP A 358 -48.09 -34.41 -33.90
N ASN A 359 -48.09 -35.29 -32.88
CA ASN A 359 -47.95 -34.90 -31.48
C ASN A 359 -46.54 -34.40 -31.13
N MET A 360 -45.50 -34.72 -31.91
CA MET A 360 -44.12 -34.28 -31.64
C MET A 360 -43.73 -32.97 -32.34
N GLY A 361 -44.39 -32.60 -33.44
CA GLY A 361 -44.03 -31.39 -34.20
C GLY A 361 -44.14 -30.09 -33.38
N GLU A 362 -45.24 -29.90 -32.65
CA GLU A 362 -45.46 -28.68 -31.86
C GLU A 362 -44.56 -28.59 -30.60
N PRO A 363 -44.35 -29.67 -29.81
CA PRO A 363 -43.35 -29.68 -28.75
C PRO A 363 -41.95 -29.33 -29.24
N LEU A 364 -41.52 -29.86 -30.40
CA LEU A 364 -40.19 -29.59 -30.96
C LEU A 364 -40.05 -28.13 -31.39
N ARG A 365 -41.08 -27.55 -32.02
CA ARG A 365 -41.12 -26.12 -32.39
C ARG A 365 -41.08 -25.21 -31.17
N THR A 366 -41.86 -25.56 -30.13
CA THR A 366 -41.89 -24.83 -28.85
C THR A 366 -40.56 -24.93 -28.12
N GLY A 367 -39.95 -26.13 -28.09
CA GLY A 367 -38.64 -26.38 -27.52
C GLY A 367 -37.56 -25.54 -28.18
N ARG A 368 -37.54 -25.46 -29.53
CA ARG A 368 -36.60 -24.60 -30.28
C ARG A 368 -36.77 -23.13 -29.94
N ALA A 369 -38.01 -22.63 -29.86
CA ALA A 369 -38.26 -21.23 -29.50
C ALA A 369 -37.81 -20.90 -28.06
N GLN A 370 -38.07 -21.81 -27.10
CA GLN A 370 -37.62 -21.66 -25.72
C GLN A 370 -36.09 -21.75 -25.61
N PHE A 371 -35.46 -22.63 -26.38
CA PHE A 371 -34.01 -22.77 -26.45
C PHE A 371 -33.33 -21.50 -26.96
N GLU A 372 -33.81 -20.92 -28.06
CA GLU A 372 -33.28 -19.66 -28.58
C GLU A 372 -33.43 -18.50 -27.58
N ALA A 373 -34.57 -18.43 -26.88
CA ALA A 373 -34.78 -17.44 -25.83
C ALA A 373 -33.82 -17.64 -24.65
N ALA A 374 -33.60 -18.89 -24.22
CA ALA A 374 -32.68 -19.23 -23.13
C ALA A 374 -31.22 -18.96 -23.50
N LYS A 375 -30.80 -19.29 -24.73
CA LYS A 375 -29.47 -18.98 -25.28
C LYS A 375 -29.19 -17.48 -25.30
N LEU A 376 -30.15 -16.68 -25.75
CA LEU A 376 -30.02 -15.21 -25.73
C LEU A 376 -29.93 -14.69 -24.29
N ALA A 377 -30.80 -15.18 -23.40
CA ALA A 377 -30.79 -14.79 -22.00
C ALA A 377 -29.47 -15.15 -21.30
N ASP A 378 -28.90 -16.33 -21.59
CA ASP A 378 -27.63 -16.79 -21.01
C ASP A 378 -26.46 -15.90 -21.44
N LYS A 379 -26.40 -15.60 -22.74
CA LYS A 379 -25.42 -14.65 -23.27
C LYS A 379 -25.53 -13.28 -22.59
N MET A 380 -26.74 -12.72 -22.47
CA MET A 380 -26.94 -11.42 -21.83
C MET A 380 -26.60 -11.44 -20.34
N ALA A 381 -26.95 -12.51 -19.64
CA ALA A 381 -26.62 -12.72 -18.23
C ALA A 381 -25.11 -12.71 -17.98
N VAL A 382 -24.37 -13.43 -18.81
CA VAL A 382 -22.90 -13.49 -18.79
C VAL A 382 -22.28 -12.14 -19.13
N ASP A 383 -22.73 -11.50 -20.21
CA ASP A 383 -22.22 -10.20 -20.64
C ASP A 383 -22.43 -9.16 -19.53
N LEU A 384 -23.60 -9.18 -18.90
CA LEU A 384 -23.93 -8.31 -17.78
C LEU A 384 -23.04 -8.60 -16.56
N LYS A 385 -22.86 -9.87 -16.17
CA LYS A 385 -21.99 -10.24 -15.05
C LYS A 385 -20.55 -9.80 -15.31
N THR A 386 -20.05 -9.98 -16.52
CA THR A 386 -18.71 -9.54 -16.94
C THR A 386 -18.58 -8.02 -16.88
N ALA A 387 -19.57 -7.29 -17.39
CA ALA A 387 -19.59 -5.83 -17.35
C ALA A 387 -19.64 -5.31 -15.91
N VAL A 388 -20.47 -5.89 -15.04
CA VAL A 388 -20.59 -5.51 -13.64
C VAL A 388 -19.29 -5.79 -12.89
N SER A 389 -18.71 -6.98 -13.01
CA SER A 389 -17.41 -7.29 -12.40
C SER A 389 -16.31 -6.34 -12.90
N GLY A 390 -16.30 -6.02 -14.20
CA GLY A 390 -15.36 -5.04 -14.78
C GLY A 390 -15.53 -3.64 -14.20
N VAL A 391 -16.77 -3.18 -13.97
CA VAL A 391 -17.03 -1.89 -13.31
C VAL A 391 -16.60 -1.91 -11.85
N MET A 392 -16.91 -2.97 -11.10
CA MET A 392 -16.53 -3.08 -9.69
C MET A 392 -15.03 -2.98 -9.49
N VAL A 393 -14.23 -3.63 -10.34
CA VAL A 393 -12.78 -3.52 -10.25
C VAL A 393 -12.28 -2.14 -10.67
N LYS A 394 -12.89 -1.49 -11.67
CA LYS A 394 -12.56 -0.08 -11.95
C LYS A 394 -12.85 0.81 -10.74
N MET A 395 -13.90 0.54 -9.97
CA MET A 395 -14.21 1.25 -8.73
C MET A 395 -13.19 0.95 -7.62
N GLU A 396 -12.73 -0.29 -7.50
CA GLU A 396 -11.66 -0.67 -6.57
C GLU A 396 -10.34 0.04 -6.93
N LEU A 397 -9.98 0.06 -8.22
CA LEU A 397 -8.77 0.74 -8.70
C LEU A 397 -8.86 2.27 -8.52
N LEU A 398 -10.04 2.87 -8.75
CA LEU A 398 -10.28 4.27 -8.44
C LEU A 398 -10.08 4.55 -6.95
N TYR A 399 -10.53 3.65 -6.08
CA TYR A 399 -10.31 3.77 -4.64
C TYR A 399 -8.82 3.64 -4.29
N GLU A 400 -8.10 2.68 -4.88
CA GLU A 400 -6.66 2.51 -4.63
C GLU A 400 -5.92 3.79 -5.01
N ALA A 401 -6.19 4.36 -6.18
CA ALA A 401 -5.50 5.54 -6.66
C ALA A 401 -5.95 6.86 -5.98
N ALA A 402 -7.22 6.98 -5.57
CA ALA A 402 -7.72 8.20 -4.93
C ALA A 402 -7.53 8.20 -3.41
N VAL A 403 -7.37 7.04 -2.77
CA VAL A 403 -7.31 6.90 -1.32
C VAL A 403 -6.04 6.16 -0.90
N ALA A 404 -5.86 4.91 -1.30
CA ALA A 404 -4.78 4.09 -0.76
C ALA A 404 -3.39 4.60 -1.13
N GLU A 405 -3.17 5.01 -2.38
CA GLU A 405 -1.89 5.52 -2.89
C GLU A 405 -1.49 6.85 -2.21
N PRO A 406 -2.36 7.89 -2.14
CA PRO A 406 -2.05 9.10 -1.38
C PRO A 406 -1.68 8.81 0.08
N LEU A 407 -2.40 7.91 0.75
CA LEU A 407 -2.11 7.55 2.13
C LEU A 407 -0.79 6.79 2.27
N ALA A 408 -0.48 5.88 1.35
CA ALA A 408 0.80 5.18 1.31
C ALA A 408 1.97 6.15 1.07
N LYS A 409 1.82 7.13 0.17
CA LYS A 409 2.82 8.19 -0.08
C LYS A 409 3.08 9.06 1.14
N LEU A 410 2.10 9.22 2.02
CA LEU A 410 2.23 9.90 3.32
C LEU A 410 2.82 8.99 4.42
N GLY A 411 3.24 7.77 4.09
CA GLY A 411 3.78 6.81 5.05
C GLY A 411 2.71 6.09 5.88
N LEU A 412 1.43 6.20 5.52
CA LEU A 412 0.30 5.61 6.24
C LEU A 412 -0.14 4.24 5.66
N GLY A 413 0.73 3.54 4.93
CA GLY A 413 0.45 2.23 4.33
C GLY A 413 0.03 1.13 5.33
N THR A 414 -0.34 -0.07 4.87
CA THR A 414 -0.79 -1.16 5.77
C THR A 414 0.22 -1.47 6.87
N GLU A 415 1.51 -1.52 6.51
CA GLU A 415 2.63 -1.84 7.41
C GLU A 415 3.05 -0.68 8.34
N SER A 416 2.44 0.50 8.20
CA SER A 416 2.83 1.65 9.02
C SER A 416 2.45 1.45 10.49
N ASP A 417 3.43 1.34 11.38
CA ASP A 417 3.13 1.28 12.81
C ASP A 417 3.08 2.68 13.41
N LEU A 418 1.89 3.27 13.43
CA LEU A 418 1.62 4.56 14.08
C LEU A 418 1.69 4.50 15.61
N GLU A 419 1.72 3.28 16.17
CA GLU A 419 1.94 3.04 17.59
C GLU A 419 3.43 2.94 17.93
N SER A 420 4.32 2.89 16.92
CA SER A 420 5.75 2.74 17.14
C SER A 420 6.34 3.94 17.90
N PRO A 421 7.12 3.69 18.97
CA PRO A 421 7.88 4.72 19.68
C PRO A 421 8.90 5.46 18.80
N SER A 422 9.27 4.87 17.65
CA SER A 422 10.18 5.50 16.68
C SER A 422 9.52 6.63 15.88
N LEU A 423 8.20 6.63 15.73
CA LEU A 423 7.46 7.65 15.00
C LEU A 423 7.05 8.80 15.92
N PHE A 424 6.60 8.45 17.13
CA PHE A 424 6.26 9.41 18.17
C PHE A 424 6.98 9.04 19.46
N ALA A 425 7.94 9.87 19.87
CA ALA A 425 8.65 9.67 21.12
C ALA A 425 7.66 9.64 22.30
N PRO A 426 7.75 8.63 23.18
CA PRO A 426 6.87 8.52 24.34
C PRO A 426 7.14 9.66 25.35
N ASP A 427 8.38 10.15 25.41
CA ASP A 427 8.80 11.28 26.23
C ASP A 427 9.54 12.32 25.36
N PRO A 428 8.94 13.51 25.12
CA PRO A 428 9.58 14.60 24.39
C PRO A 428 10.85 15.10 25.06
N ALA A 429 10.95 15.02 26.39
CA ALA A 429 12.11 15.51 27.14
C ALA A 429 13.38 14.70 26.86
N GLY A 430 13.22 13.40 26.55
CA GLY A 430 14.34 12.51 26.21
C GLY A 430 14.88 12.72 24.79
N THR A 431 14.26 13.58 23.97
CA THR A 431 14.73 13.88 22.62
C THR A 431 15.86 14.91 22.65
N HIS A 432 16.72 14.95 21.62
CA HIS A 432 17.78 15.96 21.50
C HIS A 432 17.21 17.39 21.54
N ALA A 433 16.12 17.63 20.81
CA ALA A 433 15.41 18.91 20.83
C ALA A 433 14.82 19.25 22.21
N GLY A 434 14.27 18.25 22.91
CA GLY A 434 13.80 18.39 24.29
C GLY A 434 14.93 18.80 25.25
N GLY A 435 16.11 18.19 25.11
CA GLY A 435 17.30 18.54 25.88
C GLY A 435 17.83 19.95 25.61
N LEU A 436 17.84 20.37 24.34
CA LEU A 436 18.21 21.74 23.95
C LEU A 436 17.23 22.76 24.53
N LEU A 437 15.92 22.50 24.40
CA LEU A 437 14.87 23.36 24.92
C LEU A 437 14.96 23.49 26.45
N ALA A 438 15.17 22.37 27.17
CA ALA A 438 15.39 22.37 28.60
C ALA A 438 16.59 23.24 29.00
N SER A 439 17.71 23.10 28.29
CA SER A 439 18.91 23.90 28.52
C SER A 439 18.66 25.39 28.26
N SER A 440 17.93 25.74 27.20
CA SER A 440 17.56 27.13 26.89
C SER A 440 16.66 27.74 27.96
N VAL A 441 15.65 27.01 28.44
CA VAL A 441 14.76 27.46 29.52
C VAL A 441 15.53 27.65 30.83
N GLU A 442 16.45 26.74 31.16
CA GLU A 442 17.31 26.86 32.34
C GLU A 442 18.26 28.06 32.24
N ASN A 443 18.90 28.25 31.08
CA ASN A 443 19.79 29.38 30.83
C ASN A 443 19.06 30.72 30.88
N LEU A 444 17.84 30.79 30.36
CA LEU A 444 16.99 31.98 30.47
C LEU A 444 16.64 32.27 31.93
N GLY A 445 16.31 31.23 32.71
CA GLY A 445 16.08 31.35 34.15
C GLY A 445 17.29 31.92 34.89
N LYS A 446 18.49 31.37 34.63
CA LYS A 446 19.77 31.85 35.21
C LYS A 446 20.10 33.28 34.78
N TYR A 447 19.94 33.61 33.50
CA TYR A 447 20.16 34.98 33.03
C TYR A 447 19.22 35.97 33.73
N CYS A 448 17.95 35.59 33.89
CA CYS A 448 16.97 36.39 34.59
C CYS A 448 17.29 36.58 36.08
N SER A 449 17.77 35.56 36.78
CA SER A 449 18.15 35.67 38.20
C SER A 449 19.45 36.45 38.40
N ASP A 450 20.47 36.14 37.60
CA ASP A 450 21.85 36.53 37.89
C ASP A 450 22.22 37.85 37.26
N THR A 451 21.59 38.20 36.13
CA THR A 451 21.96 39.38 35.32
C THR A 451 20.81 40.36 35.18
N ALA A 452 19.65 39.92 34.68
CA ALA A 452 18.58 40.83 34.26
C ALA A 452 17.85 41.47 35.46
N LYS A 453 17.40 40.69 36.46
CA LYS A 453 16.71 41.23 37.65
C LYS A 453 17.56 42.25 38.42
N PRO A 454 18.87 42.01 38.67
CA PRO A 454 19.76 43.03 39.24
C PRO A 454 19.82 44.32 38.41
N ALA A 455 19.89 44.21 37.08
CA ALA A 455 19.90 45.36 36.19
C ALA A 455 18.55 46.10 36.17
N PHE A 456 17.43 45.38 36.20
CA PHE A 456 16.09 45.96 36.26
C PHE A 456 15.83 46.70 37.57
N ALA A 457 16.32 46.18 38.69
CA ALA A 457 16.23 46.87 39.98
C ALA A 457 16.90 48.24 39.95
N ALA A 458 17.99 48.40 39.18
CA ALA A 458 18.73 49.65 39.05
C ALA A 458 18.01 50.74 38.22
N VAL A 459 16.91 50.40 37.52
CA VAL A 459 16.10 51.34 36.72
C VAL A 459 14.61 51.34 37.11
N SER A 460 14.27 50.65 38.20
CA SER A 460 12.89 50.39 38.64
C SER A 460 12.07 51.65 38.94
N ASP A 461 12.75 52.75 39.26
CA ASP A 461 12.20 54.08 39.49
C ASP A 461 11.72 54.80 38.21
N GLN A 462 12.08 54.29 37.02
CA GLN A 462 11.63 54.82 35.72
C GLN A 462 10.64 53.89 35.02
N VAL A 463 10.95 52.59 34.97
CA VAL A 463 10.12 51.57 34.32
C VAL A 463 10.32 50.24 35.05
N ASP A 464 9.22 49.56 35.39
CA ASP A 464 9.28 48.21 35.93
C ASP A 464 9.41 47.18 34.81
N LEU A 465 10.61 46.62 34.67
CA LEU A 465 10.93 45.55 33.72
C LEU A 465 10.93 44.15 34.38
N ALA A 466 10.68 44.05 35.69
CA ALA A 466 10.65 42.77 36.41
C ALA A 466 9.69 41.74 35.80
N PRO A 467 8.52 42.11 35.25
CA PRO A 467 7.61 41.16 34.59
C PRO A 467 8.24 40.41 33.41
N LEU A 468 9.24 40.97 32.73
CA LEU A 468 9.93 40.30 31.61
C LEU A 468 10.72 39.05 32.05
N CYS A 469 10.98 38.92 33.35
CA CYS A 469 11.66 37.77 33.95
C CYS A 469 10.73 36.93 34.84
N GLU A 470 9.40 37.05 34.67
CA GLU A 470 8.39 36.16 35.27
C GLU A 470 8.12 34.93 34.39
N VAL A 471 9.18 34.29 33.90
CA VAL A 471 9.10 33.16 32.96
C VAL A 471 8.65 31.86 33.64
N GLY A 472 8.44 31.86 34.96
CA GLY A 472 8.12 30.67 35.75
C GLY A 472 9.35 29.84 36.11
N GLU A 473 9.15 28.81 36.94
CA GLU A 473 10.20 27.84 37.29
C GLU A 473 10.48 26.93 36.09
N ALA A 474 11.76 26.77 35.71
CA ALA A 474 12.16 26.00 34.52
C ALA A 474 11.52 24.61 34.46
N GLY A 475 11.43 23.90 35.59
CA GLY A 475 10.77 22.59 35.68
C GLY A 475 9.27 22.64 35.35
N LYS A 476 8.56 23.68 35.77
CA LYS A 476 7.13 23.87 35.48
C LYS A 476 6.89 24.27 34.03
N VAL A 477 7.75 25.12 33.48
CA VAL A 477 7.72 25.50 32.05
C VAL A 477 7.92 24.27 31.19
N MET A 478 8.94 23.46 31.48
CA MET A 478 9.21 22.23 30.74
C MET A 478 8.09 21.19 30.89
N ALA A 479 7.50 21.05 32.09
CA ALA A 479 6.35 20.16 32.28
C ALA A 479 5.16 20.58 31.41
N GLY A 480 4.82 21.88 31.39
CA GLY A 480 3.72 22.40 30.56
C GLY A 480 3.99 22.26 29.06
N LEU A 481 5.23 22.49 28.61
CA LEU A 481 5.63 22.29 27.22
C LEU A 481 5.54 20.80 26.82
N ASN A 482 6.03 19.89 27.67
CA ASN A 482 5.92 18.45 27.43
C ASN A 482 4.45 18.01 27.36
N GLU A 483 3.60 18.47 28.27
CA GLU A 483 2.16 18.18 28.25
C GLU A 483 1.51 18.67 26.95
N ALA A 484 1.81 19.89 26.50
CA ALA A 484 1.30 20.44 25.25
C ALA A 484 1.75 19.62 24.03
N VAL A 485 3.02 19.19 23.99
CA VAL A 485 3.55 18.33 22.93
C VAL A 485 2.87 16.96 22.92
N LEU A 486 2.73 16.33 24.10
CA LEU A 486 2.05 15.04 24.25
C LEU A 486 0.57 15.11 23.82
N SER A 487 -0.14 16.17 24.24
CA SER A 487 -1.53 16.39 23.84
C SER A 487 -1.67 16.58 22.32
N ARG A 488 -0.80 17.38 21.71
CA ARG A 488 -0.79 17.58 20.26
C ARG A 488 -0.46 16.28 19.51
N ARG A 489 0.50 15.50 20.00
CA ARG A 489 0.84 14.17 19.48
C ARG A 489 -0.39 13.25 19.49
N ASP A 490 -1.10 13.17 20.61
CA ASP A 490 -2.25 12.27 20.74
C ASP A 490 -3.38 12.66 19.78
N HIS A 491 -3.62 13.95 19.58
CA HIS A 491 -4.55 14.44 18.55
C HIS A 491 -4.12 14.06 17.14
N ILE A 492 -2.87 14.33 16.76
CA ILE A 492 -2.35 13.97 15.42
C ILE A 492 -2.44 12.46 15.21
N LYS A 493 -2.06 11.67 16.21
CA LYS A 493 -2.12 10.20 16.14
C LYS A 493 -3.55 9.70 15.93
N LYS A 494 -4.53 10.26 16.65
CA LYS A 494 -5.95 9.92 16.47
C LYS A 494 -6.42 10.24 15.04
N ASP A 495 -6.04 11.40 14.51
CA ASP A 495 -6.39 11.81 13.14
C ASP A 495 -5.74 10.88 12.12
N LEU A 496 -4.45 10.54 12.28
CA LEU A 496 -3.75 9.60 11.40
C LEU A 496 -4.34 8.20 11.45
N LEU A 497 -4.76 7.70 12.62
CA LEU A 497 -5.44 6.41 12.77
C LEU A 497 -6.82 6.42 12.09
N TRP A 498 -7.57 7.51 12.23
CA TRP A 498 -8.85 7.68 11.55
C TRP A 498 -8.65 7.68 10.03
N VAL A 499 -7.68 8.43 9.53
CA VAL A 499 -7.34 8.45 8.09
C VAL A 499 -6.87 7.06 7.64
N LYS A 500 -5.97 6.40 8.37
CA LYS A 500 -5.49 5.04 8.07
C LYS A 500 -6.62 4.02 8.03
N SER A 501 -7.68 4.19 8.83
CA SER A 501 -8.85 3.30 8.81
C SER A 501 -9.52 3.22 7.43
N TRP A 502 -9.37 4.26 6.60
CA TRP A 502 -9.86 4.23 5.23
C TRP A 502 -9.18 3.20 4.37
N MET A 503 -7.93 2.79 4.67
CA MET A 503 -7.21 1.75 3.94
C MET A 503 -7.85 0.36 4.06
N ASN A 504 -8.71 0.13 5.07
CA ASN A 504 -9.45 -1.11 5.19
C ASN A 504 -10.72 -1.04 4.32
N PRO A 505 -10.83 -1.80 3.22
CA PRO A 505 -12.00 -1.79 2.35
C PRO A 505 -13.27 -2.28 3.07
N TYR A 506 -13.14 -2.95 4.21
CA TYR A 506 -14.24 -3.47 5.02
C TYR A 506 -14.53 -2.67 6.28
N ARG A 507 -13.98 -1.46 6.44
CA ARG A 507 -14.02 -0.72 7.71
C ARG A 507 -15.42 -0.59 8.35
N ASP A 508 -16.46 -0.53 7.53
CA ASP A 508 -17.85 -0.31 7.97
C ASP A 508 -18.57 -1.63 8.31
N ASN A 509 -17.94 -2.78 8.04
CA ASN A 509 -18.47 -4.11 8.30
C ASN A 509 -17.44 -4.98 9.05
N LYS A 510 -17.49 -4.94 10.39
CA LYS A 510 -16.58 -5.68 11.27
C LYS A 510 -16.65 -7.21 11.12
N LYS A 511 -17.72 -7.76 10.52
CA LYS A 511 -17.87 -9.20 10.28
C LYS A 511 -17.34 -9.62 8.91
N MET A 512 -16.97 -8.66 8.05
CA MET A 512 -16.43 -8.97 6.74
C MET A 512 -14.92 -9.14 6.82
N THR A 513 -14.46 -10.25 6.27
CA THR A 513 -13.04 -10.55 6.07
C THR A 513 -12.82 -10.92 4.60
N LYS A 514 -11.56 -11.01 4.19
CA LYS A 514 -11.22 -11.44 2.84
C LYS A 514 -11.76 -12.84 2.54
N GLU A 515 -11.64 -13.76 3.49
CA GLU A 515 -12.13 -15.14 3.38
C GLU A 515 -13.65 -15.15 3.20
N ARG A 516 -14.38 -14.33 3.98
CA ARG A 516 -15.84 -14.25 3.84
C ARG A 516 -16.26 -13.65 2.50
N ALA A 517 -15.54 -12.65 2.00
CA ALA A 517 -15.79 -12.10 0.67
C ALA A 517 -15.57 -13.18 -0.42
N GLU A 518 -14.52 -13.99 -0.30
CA GLU A 518 -14.24 -15.10 -1.21
C GLU A 518 -15.34 -16.17 -1.18
N GLU A 519 -15.87 -16.52 0.00
CA GLU A 519 -17.02 -17.43 0.14
C GLU A 519 -18.26 -16.89 -0.60
N LEU A 520 -18.57 -15.59 -0.45
CA LEU A 520 -19.73 -14.98 -1.11
C LEU A 520 -19.59 -14.96 -2.64
N VAL A 521 -18.36 -14.78 -3.15
CA VAL A 521 -18.07 -14.91 -4.58
C VAL A 521 -18.32 -16.34 -5.07
N GLN A 522 -17.97 -17.36 -4.27
CA GLN A 522 -18.30 -18.76 -4.60
C GLN A 522 -19.82 -19.00 -4.60
N MET A 523 -20.57 -18.26 -3.77
CA MET A 523 -22.04 -18.26 -3.76
C MET A 523 -22.67 -17.38 -4.84
N GLY A 524 -21.88 -16.83 -5.77
CA GLY A 524 -22.33 -16.16 -6.98
C GLY A 524 -22.24 -14.64 -6.96
N GLU A 525 -21.86 -14.00 -5.86
CA GLU A 525 -21.65 -12.54 -5.85
C GLU A 525 -20.54 -12.15 -6.84
N PRO A 526 -20.66 -10.99 -7.52
CA PRO A 526 -19.56 -10.44 -8.29
C PRO A 526 -18.35 -10.16 -7.39
N LYS A 527 -17.16 -10.46 -7.91
CA LYS A 527 -15.92 -10.21 -7.18
C LYS A 527 -15.65 -8.71 -7.02
N GLY A 528 -15.08 -8.32 -5.88
CA GLY A 528 -14.83 -6.91 -5.55
C GLY A 528 -16.06 -6.20 -4.98
N PHE A 529 -17.23 -6.86 -4.95
CA PHE A 529 -18.47 -6.26 -4.45
C PHE A 529 -18.34 -5.84 -2.98
N GLN A 530 -17.78 -6.70 -2.12
CA GLN A 530 -17.72 -6.43 -0.68
C GLN A 530 -16.73 -5.30 -0.35
N GLU A 531 -15.68 -5.18 -1.16
CA GLU A 531 -14.59 -4.21 -1.02
C GLU A 531 -15.04 -2.79 -1.37
N ILE A 532 -15.96 -2.64 -2.33
CA ILE A 532 -16.45 -1.33 -2.78
C ILE A 532 -17.66 -0.83 -1.98
N ILE A 533 -18.33 -1.67 -1.17
CA ILE A 533 -19.51 -1.26 -0.40
C ILE A 533 -19.17 -0.09 0.53
N SER A 534 -18.09 -0.18 1.31
CA SER A 534 -17.79 0.81 2.35
C SER A 534 -17.59 2.22 1.76
N VAL A 535 -16.93 2.30 0.60
CA VAL A 535 -16.57 3.54 -0.07
C VAL A 535 -17.75 4.09 -0.87
N TYR A 536 -18.48 3.23 -1.58
CA TYR A 536 -19.46 3.64 -2.58
C TYR A 536 -20.92 3.48 -2.14
N LYS A 537 -21.21 3.03 -0.91
CA LYS A 537 -22.58 2.78 -0.40
C LYS A 537 -23.56 3.95 -0.57
N THR A 538 -23.07 5.18 -0.58
CA THR A 538 -23.90 6.39 -0.70
C THR A 538 -24.19 6.78 -2.16
N THR A 539 -23.54 6.13 -3.13
CA THR A 539 -23.71 6.47 -4.55
C THR A 539 -25.03 5.93 -5.11
N GLN A 540 -25.56 6.59 -6.16
CA GLN A 540 -26.75 6.08 -6.86
C GLN A 540 -26.48 4.73 -7.54
N PHE A 541 -25.27 4.52 -8.06
CA PHE A 541 -24.87 3.27 -8.70
C PHE A 541 -24.89 2.09 -7.70
N PHE A 542 -24.58 2.33 -6.43
CA PHE A 542 -24.67 1.30 -5.40
C PHE A 542 -26.08 0.73 -5.21
N LYS A 543 -27.13 1.53 -5.47
CA LYS A 543 -28.51 1.04 -5.44
C LYS A 543 -28.77 -0.06 -6.47
N TYR A 544 -28.04 -0.07 -7.58
CA TYR A 544 -28.08 -1.16 -8.55
C TYR A 544 -27.16 -2.33 -8.12
N LEU A 545 -25.98 -2.03 -7.58
CA LEU A 545 -25.03 -3.06 -7.15
C LEU A 545 -25.59 -3.95 -6.03
N LYS A 546 -26.41 -3.42 -5.12
CA LYS A 546 -27.02 -4.20 -4.02
C LYS A 546 -27.83 -5.41 -4.52
N ASP A 547 -28.35 -5.35 -5.74
CA ASP A 547 -29.19 -6.40 -6.32
C ASP A 547 -28.36 -7.62 -6.77
N TRP A 548 -27.03 -7.46 -6.82
CA TRP A 548 -26.05 -8.51 -7.05
C TRP A 548 -25.56 -9.21 -5.78
N ARG A 549 -26.04 -8.80 -4.61
CA ARG A 549 -25.72 -9.48 -3.35
C ARG A 549 -26.22 -10.92 -3.36
N HIS A 550 -25.68 -11.76 -2.50
CA HIS A 550 -26.16 -13.10 -2.26
C HIS A 550 -27.64 -13.08 -1.83
N GLY A 551 -28.47 -13.86 -2.53
CA GLY A 551 -29.93 -13.83 -2.37
C GLY A 551 -30.62 -12.61 -2.99
N GLY A 552 -29.89 -11.76 -3.71
CA GLY A 552 -30.42 -10.61 -4.45
C GLY A 552 -31.12 -11.01 -5.76
N PRO A 553 -31.97 -10.12 -6.30
CA PRO A 553 -32.84 -10.44 -7.44
C PRO A 553 -32.06 -10.80 -8.71
N HIS A 554 -30.89 -10.20 -8.97
CA HIS A 554 -30.10 -10.56 -10.16
C HIS A 554 -29.57 -11.98 -10.07
N LEU A 555 -29.03 -12.39 -8.92
CA LEU A 555 -28.54 -13.76 -8.74
C LEU A 555 -29.67 -14.79 -8.76
N THR A 556 -30.85 -14.44 -8.25
CA THR A 556 -32.06 -15.28 -8.36
C THR A 556 -32.47 -15.49 -9.82
N LEU A 557 -32.47 -14.43 -10.65
CA LEU A 557 -32.76 -14.53 -12.07
C LEU A 557 -31.75 -15.42 -12.81
N LEU A 558 -30.45 -15.30 -12.47
CA LEU A 558 -29.40 -16.17 -13.04
C LEU A 558 -29.59 -17.64 -12.66
N ALA A 559 -30.01 -17.92 -11.43
CA ALA A 559 -30.33 -19.28 -11.00
C ALA A 559 -31.54 -19.84 -11.76
N GLN A 560 -32.62 -19.06 -11.90
CA GLN A 560 -33.81 -19.46 -12.67
C GLN A 560 -33.48 -19.75 -14.13
N LEU A 561 -32.60 -18.97 -14.75
CA LEU A 561 -32.15 -19.20 -16.12
C LEU A 561 -31.39 -20.53 -16.24
N LYS A 562 -30.53 -20.84 -15.27
CA LYS A 562 -29.84 -22.14 -15.20
C LYS A 562 -30.83 -23.31 -15.10
N ASP A 563 -31.87 -23.17 -14.28
CA ASP A 563 -32.91 -24.19 -14.16
C ASP A 563 -33.70 -24.39 -15.47
N VAL A 564 -33.97 -23.31 -16.20
CA VAL A 564 -34.62 -23.38 -17.53
C VAL A 564 -33.73 -24.10 -18.53
N LEU A 565 -32.43 -23.82 -18.55
CA LEU A 565 -31.48 -24.51 -19.42
C LEU A 565 -31.41 -26.02 -19.13
N GLN A 566 -31.40 -26.41 -17.85
CA GLN A 566 -31.41 -27.82 -17.46
C GLN A 566 -32.70 -28.53 -17.89
N LYS A 567 -33.86 -27.90 -17.72
CA LYS A 567 -35.14 -28.46 -18.18
C LYS A 567 -35.19 -28.61 -19.70
N LEU A 568 -34.58 -27.68 -20.44
CA LEU A 568 -34.47 -27.77 -21.90
C LEU A 568 -33.60 -28.96 -22.32
N GLU A 569 -32.47 -29.18 -21.64
CA GLU A 569 -31.60 -30.35 -21.88
C GLU A 569 -32.32 -31.67 -21.60
N GLU A 570 -33.09 -31.74 -20.50
CA GLU A 570 -33.93 -32.91 -20.18
C GLU A 570 -35.03 -33.14 -21.25
N SER A 571 -35.66 -32.07 -21.72
CA SER A 571 -36.70 -32.14 -22.76
C SER A 571 -36.12 -32.62 -24.09
N LEU A 572 -34.90 -32.21 -24.41
CA LEU A 572 -34.16 -32.66 -25.59
C LEU A 572 -33.90 -34.17 -25.56
N LYS A 573 -33.38 -34.68 -24.44
CA LYS A 573 -33.15 -36.13 -24.25
C LYS A 573 -34.44 -36.94 -24.37
N GLN A 574 -35.56 -36.41 -23.87
CA GLN A 574 -36.86 -37.05 -24.03
C GLN A 574 -37.30 -37.10 -25.50
N MET A 575 -37.11 -36.01 -26.25
CA MET A 575 -37.44 -35.97 -27.68
C MET A 575 -36.59 -36.93 -28.51
N GLU A 576 -35.27 -37.00 -28.26
CA GLU A 576 -34.38 -37.96 -28.92
C GLU A 576 -34.84 -39.41 -28.69
N ALA A 577 -35.25 -39.75 -27.46
CA ALA A 577 -35.76 -41.07 -27.14
C ALA A 577 -37.09 -41.38 -27.86
N GLN A 578 -37.97 -40.38 -27.99
CA GLN A 578 -39.24 -40.53 -28.72
C GLN A 578 -39.01 -40.73 -30.22
N ILE A 579 -38.10 -39.97 -30.83
CA ILE A 579 -37.73 -40.13 -32.25
C ILE A 579 -37.12 -41.52 -32.49
N ALA A 580 -36.24 -41.99 -31.59
CA ALA A 580 -35.70 -43.34 -31.67
C ALA A 580 -36.80 -44.43 -31.59
N SER A 581 -37.80 -44.23 -30.73
CA SER A 581 -38.97 -45.12 -30.65
C SER A 581 -39.78 -45.12 -31.95
N LEU A 582 -40.01 -43.94 -32.54
CA LEU A 582 -40.74 -43.84 -33.81
C LEU A 582 -40.02 -44.50 -34.97
N LYS A 583 -38.69 -44.35 -35.05
CA LYS A 583 -37.88 -45.09 -36.03
C LYS A 583 -38.07 -46.60 -35.90
N GLN A 584 -38.12 -47.11 -34.67
CA GLN A 584 -38.33 -48.54 -34.43
C GLN A 584 -39.74 -48.98 -34.80
N GLU A 585 -40.76 -48.18 -34.48
CA GLU A 585 -42.15 -48.46 -34.86
C GLU A 585 -42.36 -48.43 -36.38
N LEU A 586 -41.79 -47.44 -37.07
CA LEU A 586 -41.83 -47.34 -38.53
C LEU A 586 -41.15 -48.55 -39.20
N ALA A 587 -39.97 -48.96 -38.72
CA ALA A 587 -39.30 -50.16 -39.22
C ALA A 587 -40.14 -51.44 -39.02
N GLY A 588 -40.82 -51.55 -37.88
CA GLY A 588 -41.75 -52.65 -37.61
C GLY A 588 -42.96 -52.63 -38.55
N LEU A 589 -43.45 -51.44 -38.87
CA LEU A 589 -44.56 -51.21 -39.79
C LEU A 589 -44.20 -51.60 -41.23
N THR A 590 -43.04 -51.14 -41.74
CA THR A 590 -42.52 -51.54 -43.05
C THR A 590 -42.39 -53.07 -43.14
N ALA A 591 -41.82 -53.73 -42.12
CA ALA A 591 -41.71 -55.18 -42.10
C ALA A 591 -43.06 -55.91 -42.05
N ALA A 592 -44.03 -55.40 -41.29
CA ALA A 592 -45.38 -55.95 -41.22
C ALA A 592 -46.10 -55.85 -42.57
N ARG A 593 -45.92 -54.72 -43.28
CA ARG A 593 -46.41 -54.55 -44.64
C ARG A 593 -45.77 -55.52 -45.61
N GLU A 594 -44.44 -55.56 -45.68
CA GLU A 594 -43.73 -56.43 -46.63
C GLU A 594 -44.23 -57.87 -46.50
N LYS A 595 -44.43 -58.33 -45.26
CA LYS A 595 -45.05 -59.63 -44.99
C LYS A 595 -46.47 -59.74 -45.54
N ALA A 596 -47.33 -58.76 -45.30
CA ALA A 596 -48.72 -58.77 -45.79
C ALA A 596 -48.81 -58.74 -47.33
N VAL A 597 -47.91 -58.00 -47.99
CA VAL A 597 -47.79 -57.93 -49.46
C VAL A 597 -47.25 -59.26 -50.02
N ASN A 598 -46.26 -59.87 -49.39
CA ASN A 598 -45.74 -61.18 -49.80
C ASN A 598 -46.77 -62.31 -49.63
N GLU A 599 -47.72 -62.20 -48.69
CA GLU A 599 -48.83 -63.16 -48.54
C GLU A 599 -49.93 -62.97 -49.60
N LEU A 600 -49.87 -61.87 -50.36
CA LEU A 600 -50.79 -61.49 -51.43
C LEU A 600 -50.34 -62.01 -52.81
N GLU A 601 -49.02 -62.14 -53.01
CA GLU A 601 -48.36 -62.77 -54.18
C GLU A 601 -48.40 -64.31 -54.10
#